data_AF-A0A3D5WNL6-F1
#
_entry.id   AF-A0A3D5WNL6-F1
#
_cell.length_a   1.000
_cell.length_b   1.000
_cell.length_c   1.000
_cell.angle_alpha   90.00
_cell.angle_beta   90.00
_cell.angle_gamma   90.00
#
_symmetry.space_group_name_H-M   'P 1'
#
loop_
_entity.id
_entity.type
_entity.pdbx_description
1 polymer ?
#
loop_
_entity_poly.entity_id
_entity_poly.type
_entity_poly.pdbx_seq_one_letter_code
_entity_poly.pdbx_strand_id
1 'polypeptide(L)'
;MNKKRANFTGTIGFVMAAAGSAVGLGNIWRFPYLAAKDHGGVFILCYLILAVTFGFTLLTTEIAIGRKTGRSPLTAYAAIQPKWKGLGVLACLVPIIILPYYCVIGGWVVKYFATFVTGAGSAAAGDDYFAGFIQGQYQPIIWMFIFFIMTAFVVFNGVNKGIEKYSKILMPILLFLIIGIGLYSLTIKHTDASGVTRTGLQGLKVYLIPNFKGMTGKEFFVILMDAMGQLFFSISVAMGIMVAYGS
;
A
#
# COMPACT_ATOMS: atom_id res chain seq x y z
N MET A 1 6.11 -24.30 28.46
CA MET A 1 6.35 -24.62 27.04
C MET A 1 7.00 -23.43 26.35
N ASN A 2 8.30 -23.52 26.00
CA ASN A 2 8.91 -22.55 25.09
C ASN A 2 8.26 -22.74 23.70
N LYS A 3 7.26 -21.91 23.35
CA LYS A 3 6.76 -21.84 21.98
C LYS A 3 7.93 -21.44 21.09
N LYS A 4 8.45 -22.37 20.28
CA LYS A 4 9.41 -22.04 19.23
C LYS A 4 8.78 -20.96 18.35
N ARG A 5 9.46 -19.82 18.23
CA ARG A 5 9.05 -18.70 17.39
C ARG A 5 8.91 -19.20 15.94
N ALA A 6 7.82 -18.82 15.28
CA ALA A 6 7.63 -19.15 13.87
C ALA A 6 8.65 -18.37 13.03
N ASN A 7 9.37 -19.08 12.17
CA ASN A 7 10.31 -18.49 11.21
C ASN A 7 9.80 -18.73 9.78
N PHE A 8 10.08 -17.79 8.89
CA PHE A 8 9.87 -17.98 7.45
C PHE A 8 10.61 -19.22 6.96
N THR A 9 10.01 -19.97 6.03
CA THR A 9 10.60 -21.25 5.58
C THR A 9 11.86 -21.05 4.73
N GLY A 10 12.14 -19.82 4.26
CA GLY A 10 13.36 -19.48 3.52
C GLY A 10 13.37 -18.02 3.03
N THR A 11 14.45 -17.61 2.37
CA THR A 11 14.67 -16.24 1.87
C THR A 11 13.54 -15.77 0.95
N ILE A 12 13.04 -16.64 0.07
CA ILE A 12 11.92 -16.32 -0.84
C ILE A 12 10.65 -16.04 -0.04
N GLY A 13 10.38 -16.81 1.02
CA GLY A 13 9.23 -16.60 1.90
C GLY A 13 9.25 -15.22 2.57
N PHE A 14 10.41 -14.85 3.11
CA PHE A 14 10.63 -13.53 3.69
C PHE A 14 10.48 -12.40 2.66
N VAL A 15 11.12 -12.51 1.49
CA VAL A 15 11.04 -11.47 0.45
C VAL A 15 9.61 -11.31 -0.06
N MET A 16 8.88 -12.40 -0.30
CA MET A 16 7.48 -12.36 -0.73
C MET A 16 6.56 -11.81 0.36
N ALA A 17 6.82 -12.08 1.64
CA ALA A 17 6.05 -11.47 2.72
C ALA A 17 6.35 -9.97 2.85
N ALA A 18 7.62 -9.57 2.81
CA ALA A 18 8.04 -8.18 2.86
C ALA A 18 7.50 -7.37 1.67
N ALA A 19 7.64 -7.90 0.44
CA ALA A 19 7.04 -7.30 -0.74
C ALA A 19 5.51 -7.31 -0.67
N GLY A 20 4.89 -8.33 -0.08
CA GLY A 20 3.43 -8.37 0.12
C GLY A 20 2.93 -7.35 1.13
N SER A 21 3.77 -6.99 2.11
CA SER A 21 3.48 -5.88 3.02
C SER A 21 3.66 -4.53 2.35
N ALA A 22 4.63 -4.39 1.45
CA ALA A 22 4.92 -3.13 0.76
C ALA A 22 4.00 -2.89 -0.46
N VAL A 23 3.44 -3.94 -1.05
CA VAL A 23 2.51 -3.83 -2.18
C VAL A 23 1.09 -3.95 -1.65
N GLY A 24 0.39 -2.82 -1.56
CA GLY A 24 -0.97 -2.77 -1.01
C GLY A 24 -1.87 -1.77 -1.72
N LEU A 25 -2.98 -1.44 -1.04
CA LEU A 25 -3.95 -0.45 -1.51
C LEU A 25 -3.26 0.89 -1.80
N GLY A 26 -2.27 1.28 -0.99
CA GLY A 26 -1.49 2.50 -1.18
C GLY A 26 -0.86 2.66 -2.56
N ASN A 27 -0.50 1.56 -3.22
CA ASN A 27 0.10 1.58 -4.55
C ASN A 27 -0.93 1.71 -5.67
N ILE A 28 -2.17 1.27 -5.43
CA ILE A 28 -3.20 1.15 -6.46
C ILE A 28 -4.17 2.34 -6.46
N TRP A 29 -4.53 2.88 -5.29
CA TRP A 29 -5.46 4.03 -5.23
C TRP A 29 -4.76 5.33 -4.82
N ARG A 30 -3.95 5.30 -3.74
CA ARG A 30 -3.32 6.51 -3.19
C ARG A 30 -2.21 7.04 -4.08
N PHE A 31 -1.33 6.17 -4.57
CA PHE A 31 -0.20 6.58 -5.42
C PHE A 31 -0.68 7.25 -6.72
N PRO A 32 -1.61 6.68 -7.51
CA PRO A 32 -2.06 7.34 -8.73
C PRO A 32 -2.82 8.63 -8.46
N TYR A 33 -3.58 8.70 -7.36
CA TYR A 33 -4.25 9.94 -6.94
C TYR A 33 -3.24 11.06 -6.64
N LEU A 34 -2.21 10.78 -5.85
CA LEU A 34 -1.16 11.78 -5.54
C LEU A 34 -0.37 12.13 -6.79
N ALA A 35 0.02 11.15 -7.62
CA ALA A 35 0.70 11.44 -8.87
C ALA A 35 -0.16 12.34 -9.79
N ALA A 36 -1.47 12.10 -9.91
CA ALA A 36 -2.35 12.94 -10.71
C ALA A 36 -2.49 14.37 -10.14
N LYS A 37 -2.59 14.49 -8.82
CA LYS A 37 -2.69 15.77 -8.11
C LYS A 37 -1.38 16.58 -8.18
N ASP A 38 -0.25 15.92 -8.04
CA ASP A 38 1.08 16.53 -7.79
C ASP A 38 1.98 16.53 -9.04
N HIS A 39 1.40 16.89 -10.19
CA HIS A 39 2.13 17.08 -11.46
C HIS A 39 2.83 15.82 -12.01
N GLY A 40 2.27 14.63 -11.77
CA GLY A 40 2.65 13.38 -12.41
C GLY A 40 4.13 13.05 -12.25
N GLY A 41 4.89 13.25 -13.33
CA GLY A 41 6.30 12.89 -13.39
C GLY A 41 7.17 13.60 -12.34
N VAL A 42 6.80 14.80 -11.88
CA VAL A 42 7.54 15.50 -10.81
C VAL A 42 7.41 14.76 -9.49
N PHE A 43 6.17 14.42 -9.10
CA PHE A 43 5.91 13.60 -7.92
C PHE A 43 6.63 12.26 -7.98
N ILE A 44 6.55 11.56 -9.13
CA ILE A 44 7.19 10.25 -9.31
C ILE A 44 8.71 10.38 -9.17
N LEU A 45 9.33 11.41 -9.75
CA LEU A 45 10.76 11.65 -9.63
C LEU A 45 11.17 11.87 -8.17
N CYS A 46 10.48 12.75 -7.44
CA CYS A 46 10.72 12.99 -6.02
C CYS A 46 10.56 11.71 -5.20
N TYR A 47 9.47 10.96 -5.43
CA TYR A 47 9.21 9.69 -4.76
C TYR A 47 10.32 8.66 -5.01
N LEU A 48 10.78 8.50 -6.25
CA LEU A 48 11.85 7.54 -6.58
C LEU A 48 13.18 7.90 -5.92
N ILE A 49 13.55 9.19 -5.91
CA ILE A 49 14.76 9.65 -5.22
C ILE A 49 14.67 9.34 -3.72
N LEU A 50 13.54 9.69 -3.08
CA LEU A 50 13.31 9.41 -1.67
C LEU A 50 13.28 7.89 -1.37
N ALA A 51 12.73 7.09 -2.27
CA ALA A 51 12.64 5.64 -2.11
C ALA A 51 14.00 4.95 -2.17
N VAL A 52 14.84 5.31 -3.14
CA VAL A 52 16.18 4.73 -3.31
C VAL A 52 17.14 5.21 -2.21
N THR A 53 16.93 6.40 -1.66
CA THR A 53 17.75 6.96 -0.59
C THR A 53 17.19 6.61 0.79
N PHE A 54 16.31 7.45 1.33
CA PHE A 54 15.73 7.31 2.67
C PHE A 54 14.97 6.00 2.84
N GLY A 55 14.17 5.62 1.84
CA GLY A 55 13.35 4.41 1.90
C GLY A 55 14.19 3.14 2.07
N PHE A 56 15.21 2.98 1.22
CA PHE A 56 16.12 1.84 1.26
C PHE A 56 16.90 1.78 2.58
N THR A 57 17.44 2.91 3.05
CA THR A 57 18.16 2.99 4.32
C THR A 57 17.28 2.59 5.50
N LEU A 58 16.05 3.11 5.58
CA LEU A 58 15.12 2.82 6.66
C LEU A 58 14.67 1.36 6.64
N LEU A 59 14.31 0.84 5.46
CA LEU A 59 13.90 -0.55 5.29
C LEU A 59 15.00 -1.52 5.74
N THR A 60 16.23 -1.29 5.29
CA THR A 60 17.40 -2.10 5.66
C THR A 60 17.65 -2.04 7.17
N THR A 61 17.49 -0.86 7.78
CA THR A 61 17.67 -0.66 9.22
C THR A 61 16.64 -1.45 10.03
N GLU A 62 15.35 -1.38 9.70
CA GLU A 62 14.31 -2.12 10.42
C GLU A 62 14.51 -3.64 10.33
N ILE A 63 14.84 -4.14 9.13
CA ILE A 63 15.14 -5.57 8.93
C ILE A 63 16.35 -5.99 9.76
N ALA A 64 17.41 -5.17 9.79
CA ALA A 64 18.61 -5.44 10.59
C ALA A 64 18.32 -5.46 12.09
N ILE A 65 17.50 -4.54 12.60
CA ILE A 65 17.05 -4.49 14.00
C ILE A 65 16.26 -5.75 14.35
N GLY A 66 15.30 -6.14 13.50
CA GLY A 66 14.50 -7.35 13.67
C GLY A 66 15.38 -8.60 13.76
N ARG A 67 16.25 -8.79 12.77
CA ARG A 67 17.16 -9.95 12.68
C ARG A 67 18.15 -10.03 13.83
N LYS A 68 18.73 -8.89 14.23
CA LYS A 68 19.71 -8.83 15.32
C LYS A 68 19.08 -9.14 16.68
N THR A 69 17.86 -8.68 16.92
CA THR A 69 17.24 -8.78 18.24
C THR A 69 16.35 -10.01 18.41
N GLY A 70 15.77 -10.53 17.33
CA GLY A 70 14.81 -11.64 17.39
C GLY A 70 13.59 -11.31 18.26
N ARG A 71 13.25 -10.02 18.40
CA ARG A 71 12.21 -9.50 19.32
C ARG A 71 11.12 -8.74 18.55
N SER A 72 9.94 -8.67 19.14
CA SER A 72 8.83 -7.85 18.61
C SER A 72 9.22 -6.37 18.53
N PRO A 73 8.59 -5.56 17.66
CA PRO A 73 8.91 -4.15 17.52
C PRO A 73 8.84 -3.36 18.83
N LEU A 74 7.90 -3.71 19.72
CA LEU A 74 7.77 -3.09 21.04
C LEU A 74 9.03 -3.19 21.91
N THR A 75 9.79 -4.28 21.78
CA THR A 75 10.92 -4.62 22.66
C THR A 75 12.27 -4.66 21.95
N ALA A 76 12.29 -4.67 20.62
CA ALA A 76 13.51 -4.73 19.81
C ALA A 76 14.41 -3.50 20.03
N TYR A 77 13.84 -2.29 20.03
CA TYR A 77 14.64 -1.07 20.19
C TYR A 77 15.30 -0.97 21.57
N ALA A 78 14.59 -1.35 22.63
CA ALA A 78 15.15 -1.38 23.99
C ALA A 78 16.25 -2.44 24.16
N ALA A 79 16.24 -3.50 23.35
CA ALA A 79 17.31 -4.51 23.33
C ALA A 79 18.61 -3.99 22.69
N ILE A 80 18.53 -2.98 21.83
CA ILE A 80 19.70 -2.30 21.26
C ILE A 80 20.20 -1.22 22.21
N GLN A 81 19.29 -0.38 22.71
CA GLN A 81 19.60 0.72 23.61
C GLN A 81 18.39 0.96 24.53
N PRO A 82 18.49 0.75 25.86
CA PRO A 82 17.37 0.90 26.79
C PRO A 82 16.60 2.24 26.69
N LYS A 83 17.29 3.33 26.36
CA LYS A 83 16.67 4.66 26.16
C LYS A 83 15.71 4.72 24.97
N TRP A 84 15.76 3.77 24.04
CA TRP A 84 14.94 3.73 22.83
C TRP A 84 13.61 2.98 23.00
N LYS A 85 13.22 2.64 24.23
CA LYS A 85 11.92 1.99 24.53
C LYS A 85 10.72 2.77 23.95
N GLY A 86 10.77 4.11 23.95
CA GLY A 86 9.73 4.95 23.38
C GLY A 86 9.51 4.74 21.88
N LEU A 87 10.57 4.41 21.13
CA LEU A 87 10.46 4.13 19.69
C LEU A 87 9.65 2.87 19.42
N GLY A 88 9.77 1.84 20.28
CA GLY A 88 8.98 0.61 20.16
C GLY A 88 7.49 0.87 20.37
N VAL A 89 7.12 1.76 21.30
CA VAL A 89 5.73 2.16 21.52
C VAL A 89 5.19 2.91 20.30
N LEU A 90 5.95 3.88 19.80
CA LEU A 90 5.55 4.66 18.62
C LEU A 90 5.38 3.76 17.39
N ALA A 91 6.34 2.86 17.15
CA ALA A 91 6.31 1.92 16.04
C ALA A 91 5.08 1.00 16.09
N CYS A 92 4.59 0.62 17.27
CA CYS A 92 3.37 -0.17 17.43
C CYS A 92 2.08 0.67 17.39
N LEU A 93 2.12 1.94 17.77
CA LEU A 93 0.96 2.82 17.79
C LEU A 93 0.50 3.23 16.38
N VAL A 94 1.46 3.53 15.50
CA VAL A 94 1.18 3.92 14.10
C VAL A 94 0.30 2.89 13.35
N PRO A 95 0.63 1.59 13.31
CA PRO A 95 -0.19 0.61 12.60
C PRO A 95 -1.55 0.39 13.27
N ILE A 96 -1.67 0.60 14.59
CA ILE A 96 -2.96 0.56 15.30
C ILE A 96 -3.89 1.67 14.80
N ILE A 97 -3.36 2.87 14.56
CA ILE A 97 -4.12 4.01 14.02
C ILE A 97 -4.46 3.78 12.54
N ILE A 98 -3.56 3.12 11.80
CA ILE A 98 -3.77 2.86 10.36
C ILE A 98 -4.82 1.79 10.10
N LEU A 99 -4.84 0.74 10.92
CA LEU A 99 -5.65 -0.45 10.67
C LEU A 99 -7.15 -0.14 10.46
N PRO A 100 -7.84 0.68 11.28
CA PRO A 100 -9.27 0.93 11.10
C PRO A 100 -9.64 1.48 9.73
N TYR A 101 -8.97 2.56 9.26
CA TYR A 101 -9.29 3.14 7.96
C TYR A 101 -8.83 2.23 6.81
N TYR A 102 -7.76 1.46 7.00
CA TYR A 102 -7.32 0.47 6.02
C TYR A 102 -8.36 -0.65 5.85
N CYS A 103 -9.04 -1.06 6.94
CA CYS A 103 -10.15 -1.99 6.87
C CYS A 103 -11.38 -1.41 6.16
N VAL A 104 -11.63 -0.11 6.29
CA VAL A 104 -12.72 0.56 5.56
C VAL A 104 -12.48 0.49 4.06
N ILE A 105 -11.29 0.89 3.60
CA ILE A 105 -10.93 0.83 2.17
C ILE A 105 -10.89 -0.62 1.67
N GLY A 106 -10.38 -1.55 2.47
CA GLY A 106 -10.44 -2.97 2.17
C GLY A 106 -11.87 -3.48 1.98
N GLY A 107 -12.80 -3.01 2.81
CA GLY A 107 -14.23 -3.28 2.67
C GLY A 107 -14.80 -2.78 1.34
N TRP A 108 -14.38 -1.60 0.86
CA TRP A 108 -14.78 -1.10 -0.45
C TRP A 108 -14.35 -2.05 -1.56
N VAL A 109 -13.11 -2.55 -1.52
CA VAL A 109 -12.60 -3.51 -2.51
C VAL A 109 -13.41 -4.80 -2.49
N VAL A 110 -13.71 -5.35 -1.31
CA VAL A 110 -14.50 -6.59 -1.19
C VAL A 110 -15.93 -6.38 -1.71
N LYS A 111 -16.56 -5.23 -1.42
CA LYS A 111 -17.88 -4.87 -1.96
C LYS A 111 -17.87 -4.83 -3.49
N TYR A 112 -16.89 -4.15 -4.08
CA TYR A 112 -16.77 -4.06 -5.54
C TYR A 112 -16.52 -5.44 -6.15
N PHE A 113 -15.61 -6.22 -5.57
CA PHE A 113 -15.38 -7.60 -6.00
C PHE A 113 -16.65 -8.45 -5.99
N ALA A 114 -17.41 -8.44 -4.90
CA ALA A 114 -18.67 -9.16 -4.80
C ALA A 114 -19.71 -8.68 -5.84
N THR A 115 -19.75 -7.37 -6.10
CA THR A 115 -20.68 -6.79 -7.08
C THR A 115 -20.33 -7.21 -8.52
N PHE A 116 -19.04 -7.25 -8.87
CA PHE A 116 -18.59 -7.73 -10.18
C PHE A 116 -18.85 -9.23 -10.37
N VAL A 117 -18.60 -10.05 -9.34
CA VAL A 117 -18.82 -11.51 -9.40
C VAL A 117 -20.31 -11.85 -9.49
N THR A 118 -21.19 -11.04 -8.91
CA THR A 118 -22.65 -11.24 -8.96
C THR A 118 -23.32 -10.69 -10.23
N GLY A 119 -22.55 -10.19 -11.19
CA GLY A 119 -23.04 -9.72 -12.49
C GLY A 119 -23.55 -8.28 -12.52
N ALA A 120 -23.49 -7.55 -11.39
CA ALA A 120 -23.91 -6.15 -11.30
C ALA A 120 -22.76 -5.14 -11.59
N GLY A 121 -21.73 -5.57 -12.32
CA GLY A 121 -20.53 -4.78 -12.60
C GLY A 121 -20.80 -3.50 -13.41
N SER A 122 -21.79 -3.52 -14.31
CA SER A 122 -22.20 -2.33 -15.07
C SER A 122 -22.79 -1.24 -14.18
N ALA A 123 -23.63 -1.61 -13.21
CA ALA A 123 -24.15 -0.67 -12.22
C ALA A 123 -23.04 -0.15 -11.29
N ALA A 124 -22.07 -1.00 -10.93
CA ALA A 124 -20.93 -0.62 -10.11
C ALA A 124 -19.99 0.41 -10.78
N ALA A 125 -19.98 0.44 -12.12
CA ALA A 125 -19.18 1.36 -12.92
C ALA A 125 -19.84 2.74 -13.10
N GLY A 126 -21.09 2.92 -12.64
CA GLY A 126 -21.77 4.22 -12.68
C GLY A 126 -21.22 5.20 -11.66
N ASP A 127 -21.24 6.49 -12.02
CA ASP A 127 -20.64 7.58 -11.24
C ASP A 127 -21.22 7.69 -9.81
N ASP A 128 -22.52 7.45 -9.64
CA ASP A 128 -23.21 7.57 -8.35
C ASP A 128 -23.04 6.36 -7.44
N TYR A 129 -22.60 5.21 -7.97
CA TYR A 129 -22.55 3.97 -7.22
C TYR A 129 -21.59 4.06 -6.03
N PHE A 130 -20.40 4.65 -6.27
CA PHE A 130 -19.40 4.81 -5.22
C PHE A 130 -19.90 5.75 -4.12
N ALA A 131 -20.42 6.92 -4.51
CA ALA A 131 -20.91 7.94 -3.58
C ALA A 131 -22.07 7.40 -2.73
N GLY A 132 -23.05 6.76 -3.36
CA GLY A 132 -24.18 6.14 -2.67
C GLY A 132 -23.75 5.02 -1.72
N PHE A 133 -22.73 4.24 -2.09
CA PHE A 133 -22.17 3.22 -1.20
C PHE A 133 -21.51 3.83 0.04
N ILE A 134 -20.55 4.75 -0.12
CA ILE A 134 -19.78 5.28 1.01
C ILE A 134 -20.62 6.16 1.95
N GLN A 135 -21.69 6.77 1.45
CA GLN A 135 -22.64 7.55 2.24
C GLN A 135 -23.71 6.67 2.90
N GLY A 136 -23.81 5.39 2.54
CA GLY A 136 -24.75 4.45 3.14
C GLY A 136 -24.47 4.23 4.62
N GLN A 137 -25.53 4.22 5.44
CA GLN A 137 -25.40 4.12 6.90
C GLN A 137 -24.79 2.80 7.38
N TYR A 138 -25.14 1.68 6.74
CA TYR A 138 -24.77 0.33 7.20
C TYR A 138 -23.82 -0.41 6.25
N GLN A 139 -23.93 -0.20 4.93
CA GLN A 139 -23.16 -0.99 3.97
C GLN A 139 -21.64 -0.88 4.17
N PRO A 140 -21.03 0.33 4.24
CA PRO A 140 -19.58 0.45 4.43
C PRO A 140 -19.08 -0.25 5.70
N ILE A 141 -19.85 -0.16 6.79
CA ILE A 141 -19.53 -0.76 8.08
C ILE A 141 -19.53 -2.28 7.97
N ILE A 142 -20.57 -2.87 7.35
CA ILE A 142 -20.67 -4.32 7.16
C ILE A 142 -19.47 -4.84 6.35
N TRP A 143 -19.15 -4.20 5.22
CA TRP A 143 -18.03 -4.65 4.38
C TRP A 143 -16.66 -4.43 5.02
N MET A 144 -16.50 -3.37 5.83
CA MET A 144 -15.32 -3.18 6.68
C MET A 144 -15.14 -4.34 7.66
N PHE A 145 -16.20 -4.76 8.35
CA PHE A 145 -16.13 -5.90 9.28
C PHE A 145 -15.84 -7.22 8.57
N ILE A 146 -16.44 -7.45 7.39
CA ILE A 146 -16.13 -8.63 6.56
C ILE A 146 -14.63 -8.67 6.23
N PHE A 147 -14.07 -7.56 5.75
CA PHE A 147 -12.65 -7.47 5.43
C PHE A 147 -11.75 -7.64 6.66
N PHE A 148 -12.15 -7.07 7.81
CA PHE A 148 -11.45 -7.25 9.08
C PHE A 148 -11.41 -8.72 9.51
N ILE A 149 -12.53 -9.44 9.43
CA ILE A 149 -12.61 -10.87 9.78
C ILE A 149 -11.73 -11.70 8.83
N MET A 150 -11.75 -11.41 7.52
CA MET A 150 -10.86 -12.06 6.55
C MET A 150 -9.38 -11.85 6.90
N THR A 151 -9.01 -10.63 7.27
CA THR A 151 -7.65 -10.28 7.68
C THR A 151 -7.27 -11.01 8.98
N ALA A 152 -8.15 -11.00 9.97
CA ALA A 152 -7.94 -11.71 11.24
C ALA A 152 -7.75 -13.22 11.02
N PHE A 153 -8.55 -13.83 10.14
CA PHE A 153 -8.42 -15.25 9.79
C PHE A 153 -7.03 -15.58 9.22
N VAL A 154 -6.50 -14.75 8.31
CA VAL A 154 -5.15 -14.94 7.76
C VAL A 154 -4.08 -14.81 8.85
N VAL A 155 -4.22 -13.85 9.76
CA VAL A 155 -3.28 -13.63 10.87
C VAL A 155 -3.34 -14.78 11.89
N PHE A 156 -4.51 -15.30 12.21
CA PHE A 156 -4.68 -16.43 13.14
C PHE A 156 -4.06 -17.72 12.61
N ASN A 157 -3.98 -17.89 11.30
CA ASN A 157 -3.27 -19.02 10.67
C ASN A 157 -1.73 -18.92 10.77
N GLY A 158 -1.21 -17.80 11.30
CA GLY A 158 0.22 -17.59 11.54
C GLY A 158 1.03 -17.26 10.28
N VAL A 159 2.34 -17.10 10.47
CA VAL A 159 3.26 -16.62 9.42
C VAL A 159 3.32 -17.58 8.24
N ASN A 160 3.61 -18.87 8.47
CA ASN A 160 3.91 -19.80 7.38
C ASN A 160 2.63 -20.30 6.67
N LYS A 161 1.58 -20.63 7.44
CA LYS A 161 0.32 -21.20 6.90
C LYS A 161 -0.68 -20.12 6.46
N GLY A 162 -0.56 -18.90 6.99
CA GLY A 162 -1.34 -17.73 6.60
C GLY A 162 -0.54 -16.84 5.66
N ILE A 163 0.18 -15.87 6.24
CA ILE A 163 0.80 -14.74 5.52
C ILE A 163 1.64 -15.22 4.32
N GLU A 164 2.62 -16.09 4.53
CA GLU A 164 3.53 -16.55 3.49
C GLU A 164 2.82 -17.29 2.36
N LYS A 165 1.88 -18.18 2.70
CA LYS A 165 1.12 -18.98 1.71
C LYS A 165 0.31 -18.08 0.79
N TYR A 166 -0.45 -17.14 1.36
CA TYR A 166 -1.30 -16.25 0.56
C TYR A 166 -0.46 -15.26 -0.25
N SER A 167 0.61 -14.68 0.33
CA SER A 167 1.48 -13.74 -0.38
C SER A 167 2.17 -14.35 -1.60
N LYS A 168 2.62 -15.62 -1.52
CA LYS A 168 3.26 -16.31 -2.65
C LYS A 168 2.34 -16.51 -3.86
N ILE A 169 1.02 -16.62 -3.63
CA ILE A 169 0.03 -16.86 -4.68
C ILE A 169 -0.55 -15.53 -5.20
N LEU A 170 -0.99 -14.67 -4.28
CA LEU A 170 -1.72 -13.45 -4.63
C LEU A 170 -0.83 -12.37 -5.25
N MET A 171 0.44 -12.27 -4.86
CA MET A 171 1.32 -11.23 -5.40
C MET A 171 1.67 -11.42 -6.88
N PRO A 172 2.03 -12.62 -7.37
CA PRO A 172 2.21 -12.82 -8.81
C PRO A 172 0.94 -12.53 -9.61
N ILE A 173 -0.23 -12.99 -9.11
CA ILE A 173 -1.53 -12.72 -9.76
C ILE A 173 -1.75 -11.20 -9.88
N LEU A 174 -1.53 -10.47 -8.79
CA LEU A 174 -1.66 -9.02 -8.78
C LEU A 174 -0.73 -8.36 -9.80
N LEU A 175 0.52 -8.81 -9.90
CA LEU A 175 1.49 -8.27 -10.86
C LEU A 175 1.00 -8.45 -12.31
N PHE A 176 0.55 -9.65 -12.66
CA PHE A 176 0.03 -9.91 -14.02
C PHE A 176 -1.22 -9.09 -14.33
N LEU A 177 -2.13 -8.94 -13.35
CA LEU A 177 -3.33 -8.11 -13.51
C LEU A 177 -2.96 -6.63 -13.71
N ILE A 178 -2.02 -6.09 -12.94
CA ILE A 178 -1.57 -4.70 -13.08
C ILE A 178 -0.93 -4.47 -14.46
N ILE A 179 -0.08 -5.40 -14.92
CA ILE A 179 0.52 -5.30 -16.26
C ILE A 179 -0.57 -5.35 -17.33
N GLY A 180 -1.50 -6.29 -17.24
CA GLY A 180 -2.61 -6.42 -18.19
C GLY A 180 -3.48 -5.18 -18.27
N ILE A 181 -3.89 -4.64 -17.11
CA ILE A 181 -4.69 -3.41 -17.02
C ILE A 181 -3.88 -2.21 -17.53
N GLY A 182 -2.59 -2.14 -17.20
CA GLY A 182 -1.70 -1.07 -17.67
C GLY A 182 -1.59 -1.06 -19.19
N LEU A 183 -1.36 -2.22 -19.81
CA LEU A 183 -1.31 -2.36 -21.27
C LEU A 183 -2.66 -2.01 -21.91
N TYR A 184 -3.76 -2.51 -21.35
CA TYR A 184 -5.11 -2.18 -21.83
C TYR A 184 -5.40 -0.67 -21.75
N SER A 185 -5.01 -0.01 -20.65
CA SER A 185 -5.18 1.42 -20.44
C SER A 185 -4.52 2.27 -21.54
N LEU A 186 -3.38 1.82 -22.08
CA LEU A 186 -2.70 2.50 -23.19
C LEU A 186 -3.51 2.47 -24.50
N THR A 187 -4.41 1.49 -24.65
CA THR A 187 -5.27 1.36 -25.84
C THR A 187 -6.55 2.20 -25.76
N ILE A 188 -6.89 2.70 -24.56
CA ILE A 188 -8.12 3.48 -24.33
C ILE A 188 -8.03 4.84 -25.04
N LYS A 189 -9.15 5.25 -25.64
CA LYS A 189 -9.37 6.56 -26.21
C LYS A 189 -10.68 7.11 -25.67
N HIS A 190 -10.67 8.37 -25.27
CA HIS A 190 -11.87 9.06 -24.80
C HIS A 190 -11.97 10.41 -25.51
N THR A 191 -13.11 10.67 -26.12
CA THR A 191 -13.44 11.95 -26.74
C THR A 191 -14.35 12.70 -25.79
N ASP A 192 -13.87 13.84 -25.30
CA ASP A 192 -14.68 14.69 -24.41
C ASP A 192 -15.84 15.37 -25.17
N ALA A 193 -16.75 16.00 -24.43
CA ALA A 193 -17.87 16.76 -25.00
C ALA A 193 -17.43 17.92 -25.92
N SER A 194 -16.16 18.32 -25.83
CA SER A 194 -15.53 19.36 -26.67
C SER A 194 -14.93 18.79 -27.97
N GLY A 195 -15.07 17.49 -28.22
CA GLY A 195 -14.55 16.80 -29.40
C GLY A 195 -13.05 16.46 -29.33
N VAL A 196 -12.38 16.74 -28.22
CA VAL A 196 -10.94 16.48 -28.05
C VAL A 196 -10.76 15.02 -27.65
N THR A 197 -10.12 14.26 -28.52
CA THR A 197 -9.76 12.85 -28.24
C THR A 197 -8.47 12.79 -27.45
N ARG A 198 -8.57 12.33 -26.20
CA ARG A 198 -7.42 12.00 -25.35
C ARG A 198 -7.13 10.51 -25.42
N THR A 199 -5.86 10.16 -25.56
CA THR A 199 -5.41 8.76 -25.65
C THR A 199 -4.67 8.33 -24.38
N GLY A 200 -4.68 7.02 -24.08
CA GLY A 200 -3.89 6.46 -22.98
C GLY A 200 -2.40 6.83 -23.04
N LEU A 201 -1.83 6.94 -24.25
CA LEU A 201 -0.45 7.40 -24.48
C LEU A 201 -0.22 8.86 -24.04
N GLN A 202 -1.19 9.75 -24.25
CA GLN A 202 -1.10 11.12 -23.74
C GLN A 202 -1.19 11.15 -22.21
N GLY A 203 -2.06 10.32 -21.63
CA GLY A 203 -2.13 10.13 -20.17
C GLY A 203 -0.80 9.64 -19.59
N LEU A 204 -0.16 8.66 -20.24
CA LEU A 204 1.16 8.16 -19.86
C LEU A 204 2.23 9.26 -19.89
N LYS A 205 2.18 10.14 -20.90
CA LYS A 205 3.11 11.27 -21.03
C LYS A 205 2.99 12.24 -19.85
N VAL A 206 1.77 12.58 -19.46
CA VAL A 206 1.51 13.45 -18.29
C VAL A 206 1.95 12.75 -17.00
N TYR A 207 1.73 11.44 -16.90
CA TYR A 207 2.08 10.66 -15.73
C TYR A 207 3.59 10.53 -15.54
N LEU A 208 4.38 10.30 -16.60
CA LEU A 208 5.80 9.98 -16.49
C LEU A 208 6.77 11.13 -16.75
N ILE A 209 6.40 12.12 -17.58
CA ILE A 209 7.35 13.19 -17.95
C ILE A 209 7.26 14.31 -16.91
N PRO A 210 8.33 14.56 -16.13
CA PRO A 210 8.33 15.65 -15.16
C PRO A 210 8.28 17.00 -15.89
N ASN A 211 7.35 17.85 -15.47
CA ASN A 211 7.22 19.21 -16.00
C ASN A 211 7.26 20.23 -14.85
N PHE A 212 8.34 20.99 -14.79
CA PHE A 212 8.56 22.04 -13.78
C PHE A 212 8.10 23.44 -14.25
N LYS A 213 7.55 23.55 -15.46
CA LYS A 213 7.18 24.84 -16.04
C LYS A 213 6.10 25.52 -15.19
N GLY A 214 6.41 26.73 -14.71
CA GLY A 214 5.48 27.52 -13.90
C GLY A 214 5.35 27.05 -12.44
N MET A 215 6.16 26.08 -12.01
CA MET A 215 6.12 25.55 -10.64
C MET A 215 6.80 26.51 -9.67
N THR A 216 6.08 26.88 -8.63
CA THR A 216 6.61 27.69 -7.54
C THR A 216 7.41 26.83 -6.55
N GLY A 217 8.32 27.45 -5.81
CA GLY A 217 9.06 26.74 -4.75
C GLY A 217 8.14 26.12 -3.69
N LYS A 218 7.04 26.81 -3.34
CA LYS A 218 6.05 26.31 -2.37
C LYS A 218 5.36 25.04 -2.87
N GLU A 219 4.94 25.02 -4.14
CA GLU A 219 4.33 23.83 -4.74
C GLU A 219 5.31 22.66 -4.76
N PHE A 220 6.57 22.89 -5.15
CA PHE A 220 7.59 21.86 -5.13
C PHE A 220 7.78 21.26 -3.72
N PHE A 221 7.81 22.09 -2.67
CA PHE A 221 7.88 21.60 -1.29
C PHE A 221 6.66 20.77 -0.88
N VAL A 222 5.45 21.14 -1.32
CA VAL A 222 4.25 20.34 -1.07
C VAL A 222 4.35 18.97 -1.76
N ILE A 223 4.76 18.94 -3.02
CA ILE A 223 4.98 17.69 -3.78
C ILE A 223 6.00 16.80 -3.06
N LEU A 224 7.09 17.39 -2.55
CA LEU A 224 8.11 16.65 -1.81
C LEU A 224 7.55 16.05 -0.51
N MET A 225 6.72 16.79 0.22
CA MET A 225 6.06 16.30 1.44
C MET A 225 5.06 15.18 1.13
N ASP A 226 4.26 15.33 0.07
CA ASP A 226 3.29 14.31 -0.35
C ASP A 226 4.02 13.03 -0.83
N ALA A 227 5.12 13.17 -1.57
CA ALA A 227 5.98 12.06 -1.98
C ALA A 227 6.64 11.34 -0.78
N MET A 228 7.09 12.10 0.22
CA MET A 228 7.63 11.54 1.47
C MET A 228 6.56 10.80 2.27
N GLY A 229 5.37 11.38 2.41
CA GLY A 229 4.24 10.70 3.07
C GLY A 229 3.84 9.42 2.35
N GLN A 230 3.83 9.43 1.00
CA GLN A 230 3.60 8.23 0.19
C GLN A 230 4.72 7.21 0.36
N LEU A 231 5.98 7.61 0.51
CA LEU A 231 7.08 6.70 0.77
C LEU A 231 6.83 5.89 2.05
N PHE A 232 6.62 6.57 3.18
CA PHE A 232 6.40 5.91 4.47
C PHE A 232 5.22 4.93 4.41
N PHE A 233 4.13 5.33 3.74
CA PHE A 233 2.96 4.50 3.58
C PHE A 233 3.20 3.29 2.66
N SER A 234 3.90 3.49 1.54
CA SER A 234 4.10 2.50 0.48
C SER A 234 5.01 1.36 0.94
N ILE A 235 6.22 1.66 1.42
CA ILE A 235 7.19 0.61 1.77
C ILE A 235 7.03 0.07 3.20
N SER A 236 5.99 0.50 3.89
CA SER A 236 5.64 0.07 5.24
C SER A 236 6.72 0.26 6.31
N VAL A 237 7.50 1.35 6.20
CA VAL A 237 8.64 1.63 7.10
C VAL A 237 8.27 2.54 8.27
N ALA A 238 9.06 2.48 9.33
CA ALA A 238 8.91 3.26 10.56
C ALA A 238 7.64 2.92 11.37
N MET A 239 7.05 1.76 11.13
CA MET A 239 5.91 1.20 11.88
C MET A 239 6.16 -0.22 12.38
N GLY A 240 7.43 -0.63 12.46
CA GLY A 240 7.82 -1.89 13.10
C GLY A 240 7.44 -3.16 12.34
N ILE A 241 6.74 -3.09 11.21
CA ILE A 241 6.35 -4.27 10.43
C ILE A 241 7.61 -5.02 9.95
N MET A 242 8.60 -4.30 9.44
CA MET A 242 9.84 -4.90 8.94
C MET A 242 10.75 -5.38 10.07
N VAL A 243 10.64 -4.78 11.27
CA VAL A 243 11.25 -5.32 12.48
C VAL A 243 10.61 -6.66 12.84
N ALA A 244 9.27 -6.74 12.83
CA ALA A 244 8.53 -7.96 13.14
C ALA A 244 8.83 -9.08 12.12
N TYR A 245 8.87 -8.76 10.83
CA TYR A 245 9.18 -9.74 9.77
C TYR A 245 10.65 -10.15 9.79
N GLY A 246 11.56 -9.25 10.19
CA GLY A 246 12.98 -9.57 10.34
C GLY A 246 13.29 -10.47 11.55
N SER A 247 12.42 -10.48 12.56
CA SER A 247 12.64 -11.11 13.87
C SER A 247 12.08 -12.52 14.03
#